data_AF-Q84FA8-F1
#
_entry.id   AF-Q84FA8-F1
#
_cell.length_a   1.000
_cell.length_b   1.000
_cell.length_c   1.000
_cell.angle_alpha   90.00
_cell.angle_beta   90.00
_cell.angle_gamma   90.00
#
_symmetry.space_group_name_H-M   'P 1'
#
loop_
_entity.id
_entity.type
_entity.pdbx_description
1 polymer ?
#
loop_
_entity_poly.entity_id
_entity_poly.type
_entity_poly.pdbx_seq_one_letter_code
_entity_poly.pdbx_strand_id
1 'polypeptide(L)'
;MDAALRGVLSRTQSDEELRAALEELARRPAFRSFTWLWGPALHARDRVRFRPLMLSCFSPGSVTADGKWQNPWLGENSSALEVWLFDADRADDVEMFRRLLDWKLAGLRAPRQAEFWRTEVVRRVQKAPTRAARHTELAKMDIGWGRLDEPTALALDALDAEAARPFILEHLPWRGPRERQPMWNTLRERAQARGDAALASALYRRCVDEPTWCRDALALARTVQSPAELVAALKAHHPEAPMPGAARLFVELAEARGRDVVPYLLGHLQAVAPRWSALGRKDAKGFPELLALARARDWDDVWGALLRTSAMAETYDAEVLRLVQDDASLPARTRRRLLQLAGAGGEWNLPGLGLARVQPLTDATATALYARFPELVRGPFRMHVASGWRAAYPKLVMRALEANDEDLLDYLASRAAMHLPATGSAKEWEKVLDALAAHYEPLPKEGGVFARRAANALGALPAHSIWTFDALMEKNRLARLFFLRSDDFYLAEPRAVRDLLEAPQIHVQALAFRLLGRNSAKAREVAAQNLDLLQATLLRPLHRRTRHAAFDALANAAAHGVEAARVLVPRVRDAFALPDSRYPKESLMALLARMLARWPELRDTAEVPHVFGLPAKGDGA
;
A
#
# COMPACT_ATOMS: atom_id res chain seq x y z
N MET A 1 -0.38 30.39 22.03
CA MET A 1 -0.36 30.62 20.57
C MET A 1 -1.02 31.96 20.24
N ASP A 2 -2.26 32.17 20.67
CA ASP A 2 -3.02 33.43 20.51
C ASP A 2 -2.19 34.70 20.81
N ALA A 3 -1.63 34.82 22.03
CA ALA A 3 -0.82 35.98 22.41
C ALA A 3 0.40 36.23 21.49
N ALA A 4 1.04 35.16 20.99
CA ALA A 4 2.17 35.28 20.06
C ALA A 4 1.70 35.79 18.69
N LEU A 5 0.55 35.31 18.20
CA LEU A 5 -0.04 35.78 16.95
C LEU A 5 -0.47 37.25 17.05
N ARG A 6 -1.19 37.62 18.10
CA ARG A 6 -1.58 39.02 18.33
C ARG A 6 -0.37 39.93 18.44
N GLY A 7 0.66 39.49 19.16
CA GLY A 7 1.91 40.24 19.32
C GLY A 7 2.73 40.37 18.04
N VAL A 8 2.64 39.42 17.10
CA VAL A 8 3.28 39.53 15.77
C VAL A 8 2.45 40.42 14.83
N LEU A 9 1.12 40.33 14.89
CA LEU A 9 0.22 41.11 14.03
C LEU A 9 0.14 42.60 14.42
N SER A 10 0.37 42.94 15.70
CA SER A 10 0.31 44.33 16.19
C SER A 10 1.60 45.13 16.02
N ARG A 11 2.73 44.48 15.65
CA ARG A 11 4.02 45.15 15.46
C ARG A 11 4.02 45.99 14.18
N THR A 12 4.60 47.18 14.27
CA THR A 12 5.02 47.95 13.09
C THR A 12 6.28 47.30 12.51
N GLN A 13 6.12 46.53 11.45
CA GLN A 13 7.20 45.80 10.77
C GLN A 13 6.89 45.71 9.26
N SER A 14 7.89 45.43 8.44
CA SER A 14 7.71 45.20 7.00
C SER A 14 6.90 43.92 6.72
N ASP A 15 6.37 43.79 5.51
CA ASP A 15 5.59 42.60 5.13
C ASP A 15 6.47 41.35 5.03
N GLU A 16 7.74 41.50 4.64
CA GLU A 16 8.75 40.44 4.65
C GLU A 16 9.02 39.92 6.06
N GLU A 17 9.21 40.83 7.03
CA GLU A 17 9.43 40.47 8.43
C GLU A 17 8.20 39.80 9.05
N LEU A 18 7.00 40.32 8.74
CA LEU A 18 5.75 39.70 9.17
C LEU A 18 5.60 38.28 8.61
N ARG A 19 5.89 38.08 7.32
CA ARG A 19 5.83 36.76 6.70
C ARG A 19 6.80 35.78 7.36
N ALA A 20 8.05 36.17 7.54
CA ALA A 20 9.07 35.34 8.16
C ALA A 20 8.70 34.95 9.60
N ALA A 21 8.19 35.90 10.39
CA ALA A 21 7.73 35.64 11.75
C ALA A 21 6.56 34.65 11.80
N LEU A 22 5.61 34.75 10.86
CA LEU A 22 4.48 33.83 10.77
C LEU A 22 4.86 32.44 10.25
N GLU A 23 5.79 32.34 9.31
CA GLU A 23 6.33 31.06 8.83
C GLU A 23 7.04 30.30 9.97
N GLU A 24 7.74 30.99 10.86
CA GLU A 24 8.32 30.38 12.05
C GLU A 24 7.24 29.89 13.01
N LEU A 25 6.19 30.69 13.24
CA LEU A 25 5.06 30.27 14.07
C LEU A 25 4.28 29.10 13.45
N ALA A 26 4.19 29.02 12.13
CA ALA A 26 3.49 27.97 11.39
C ALA A 26 4.11 26.58 11.57
N ARG A 27 5.37 26.49 12.01
CA ARG A 27 6.02 25.22 12.40
C ARG A 27 5.38 24.59 13.64
N ARG A 28 4.62 25.36 14.43
CA ARG A 28 3.95 24.87 15.63
C ARG A 28 2.56 24.31 15.28
N PRO A 29 2.18 23.11 15.74
CA PRO A 29 0.90 22.47 15.36
C PRO A 29 -0.34 23.32 15.60
N ALA A 30 -0.37 24.08 16.70
CA ALA A 30 -1.52 24.90 17.09
C ALA A 30 -1.76 26.13 16.19
N PHE A 31 -0.80 26.55 15.36
CA PHE A 31 -0.91 27.76 14.53
C PHE A 31 -2.16 27.73 13.61
N ARG A 32 -2.41 26.57 12.99
CA ARG A 32 -3.51 26.38 12.03
C ARG A 32 -4.88 26.57 12.67
N SER A 33 -5.00 26.31 13.98
CA SER A 33 -6.26 26.45 14.72
C SER A 33 -6.69 27.90 14.99
N PHE A 34 -5.87 28.88 14.60
CA PHE A 34 -6.12 30.31 14.72
C PHE A 34 -6.30 31.00 13.37
N THR A 35 -6.69 30.25 12.33
CA THR A 35 -6.98 30.81 10.98
C THR A 35 -7.94 32.01 11.04
N TRP A 36 -8.91 31.99 11.96
CA TRP A 36 -9.88 33.07 12.19
C TRP A 36 -9.26 34.38 12.68
N LEU A 37 -8.08 34.32 13.30
CA LEU A 37 -7.38 35.46 13.86
C LEU A 37 -6.43 36.09 12.85
N TRP A 38 -5.53 35.28 12.27
CA TRP A 38 -4.50 35.79 11.37
C TRP A 38 -4.99 35.93 9.92
N GLY A 39 -5.92 35.09 9.46
CA GLY A 39 -6.35 35.04 8.05
C GLY A 39 -6.94 36.37 7.55
N PRO A 40 -8.01 36.89 8.17
CA PRO A 40 -8.59 38.17 7.77
C PRO A 40 -7.61 39.34 7.86
N ALA A 41 -6.75 39.35 8.89
CA ALA A 41 -5.76 40.41 9.09
C ALA A 41 -4.70 40.44 7.98
N LEU A 42 -4.21 39.27 7.56
CA LEU A 42 -3.23 39.16 6.46
C LEU A 42 -3.85 39.50 5.11
N HIS A 43 -5.09 39.05 4.88
CA HIS A 43 -5.82 39.38 3.67
C HIS A 43 -6.06 40.88 3.52
N ALA A 44 -6.47 41.55 4.60
CA ALA A 44 -6.69 43.00 4.61
C ALA A 44 -5.38 43.79 4.39
N ARG A 45 -4.24 43.22 4.76
CA ARG A 45 -2.92 43.86 4.64
C ARG A 45 -2.33 43.74 3.23
N ASP A 46 -2.13 42.51 2.74
CA ASP A 46 -1.69 42.23 1.37
C ASP A 46 -2.13 40.83 0.94
N ARG A 47 -3.29 40.75 0.29
CA ARG A 47 -3.87 39.49 -0.18
C ARG A 47 -2.95 38.68 -1.10
N VAL A 48 -2.11 39.31 -1.91
CA VAL A 48 -1.29 38.61 -2.92
C VAL A 48 -0.07 38.00 -2.25
N ARG A 49 0.63 38.79 -1.45
CA ARG A 49 1.87 38.40 -0.79
C ARG A 49 1.67 37.31 0.25
N PHE A 50 0.58 37.35 1.02
CA PHE A 50 0.31 36.37 2.07
C PHE A 50 -0.47 35.14 1.60
N ARG A 51 -0.98 35.13 0.35
CA ARG A 51 -1.79 34.01 -0.19
C ARG A 51 -1.13 32.64 -0.04
N PRO A 52 0.17 32.43 -0.35
CA PRO A 52 0.81 31.12 -0.22
C PRO A 52 0.76 30.59 1.23
N LEU A 53 1.05 31.46 2.21
CA LEU A 53 0.99 31.12 3.63
C LEU A 53 -0.45 30.77 4.02
N MET A 54 -1.42 31.62 3.66
CA MET A 54 -2.83 31.42 3.98
C MET A 54 -3.32 30.06 3.47
N LEU A 55 -3.01 29.69 2.22
CA LEU A 55 -3.39 28.39 1.66
C LEU A 55 -2.62 27.21 2.27
N SER A 56 -1.33 27.35 2.56
CA SER A 56 -0.56 26.24 3.17
C SER A 56 -0.95 25.93 4.61
N CYS A 57 -1.46 26.93 5.33
CA CYS A 57 -1.74 26.84 6.77
C CYS A 57 -3.23 26.89 7.12
N PHE A 58 -4.11 27.07 6.12
CA PHE A 58 -5.55 27.11 6.33
C PHE A 58 -6.06 25.87 7.07
N SER A 59 -6.89 26.09 8.09
CA SER A 59 -7.64 25.03 8.75
C SER A 59 -9.01 25.54 9.19
N PRO A 60 -10.10 24.80 8.92
CA PRO A 60 -11.43 25.15 9.42
C PRO A 60 -11.55 24.86 10.93
N GLY A 61 -10.70 23.97 11.48
CA GLY A 61 -10.68 23.69 12.91
C GLY A 61 -10.23 24.92 13.69
N SER A 62 -11.07 25.40 14.61
CA SER A 62 -10.89 26.69 15.28
C SER A 62 -11.00 26.56 16.79
N VAL A 63 -10.04 27.16 17.51
CA VAL A 63 -10.02 27.16 18.98
C VAL A 63 -9.85 28.57 19.55
N THR A 64 -10.32 28.77 20.78
CA THR A 64 -10.08 29.98 21.58
C THR A 64 -8.65 30.01 22.13
N ALA A 65 -8.27 31.13 22.78
CA ALA A 65 -6.99 31.22 23.52
C ALA A 65 -6.83 30.12 24.58
N ASP A 66 -7.93 29.70 25.21
CA ASP A 66 -7.99 28.61 26.20
C ASP A 66 -8.04 27.20 25.57
N GLY A 67 -7.96 27.09 24.24
CA GLY A 67 -7.98 25.82 23.52
C GLY A 67 -9.36 25.17 23.36
N LYS A 68 -10.46 25.90 23.64
CA LYS A 68 -11.83 25.40 23.43
C LYS A 68 -12.24 25.53 21.97
N TRP A 69 -12.93 24.52 21.44
CA TRP A 69 -13.51 24.58 20.10
C TRP A 69 -14.53 25.71 19.99
N GLN A 70 -14.47 26.46 18.88
CA GLN A 70 -15.40 27.54 18.58
C GLN A 70 -15.78 27.55 17.11
N ASN A 71 -16.94 28.12 16.79
CA ASN A 71 -17.29 28.52 15.43
C ASN A 71 -17.07 30.03 15.28
N PRO A 72 -16.01 30.47 14.59
CA PRO A 72 -15.66 31.89 14.50
C PRO A 72 -16.58 32.70 13.57
N TRP A 73 -17.43 32.02 12.78
CA TRP A 73 -18.49 32.66 12.00
C TRP A 73 -19.65 33.14 12.86
N LEU A 74 -19.65 32.81 14.16
CA LEU A 74 -20.61 33.28 15.15
C LEU A 74 -19.86 34.18 16.15
N GLY A 75 -20.26 35.44 16.29
CA GLY A 75 -19.67 36.40 17.22
C GLY A 75 -18.75 37.44 16.56
N GLU A 76 -17.77 37.94 17.30
CA GLU A 76 -17.00 39.17 16.98
C GLU A 76 -16.16 39.08 15.70
N ASN A 77 -15.72 37.88 15.31
CA ASN A 77 -14.89 37.67 14.10
C ASN A 77 -15.73 37.54 12.82
N SER A 78 -17.06 37.41 12.93
CA SER A 78 -17.94 37.13 11.79
C SER A 78 -17.84 38.19 10.70
N SER A 79 -17.85 39.49 11.05
CA SER A 79 -17.78 40.58 10.08
C SER A 79 -16.46 40.57 9.28
N ALA A 80 -15.32 40.31 9.94
CA ALA A 80 -14.03 40.24 9.27
C ALA A 80 -13.94 39.02 8.31
N LEU A 81 -14.51 37.89 8.72
CA LEU A 81 -14.58 36.69 7.89
C LEU A 81 -15.51 36.86 6.69
N GLU A 82 -16.65 37.56 6.86
CA GLU A 82 -17.56 37.88 5.76
C GLU A 82 -16.90 38.82 4.74
N VAL A 83 -16.14 39.82 5.20
CA VAL A 83 -15.35 40.70 4.31
C VAL A 83 -14.31 39.88 3.54
N TRP A 84 -13.59 38.98 4.22
CA TRP A 84 -12.60 38.13 3.57
C TRP A 84 -13.22 37.21 2.52
N LEU A 85 -14.34 36.56 2.84
CA LEU A 85 -15.08 35.72 1.89
C LEU A 85 -15.57 36.55 0.68
N PHE A 86 -16.13 37.73 0.92
CA PHE A 86 -16.60 38.63 -0.13
C PHE A 86 -15.46 39.10 -1.04
N ASP A 87 -14.32 39.45 -0.46
CA ASP A 87 -13.15 39.88 -1.24
C ASP A 87 -12.54 38.75 -2.06
N ALA A 88 -12.45 37.54 -1.51
CA ALA A 88 -12.02 36.35 -2.24
C ALA A 88 -12.97 36.07 -3.42
N ASP A 89 -14.28 36.24 -3.22
CA ASP A 89 -15.28 36.10 -4.27
C ASP A 89 -15.10 37.15 -5.37
N ARG A 90 -15.03 38.43 -5.00
CA ARG A 90 -14.84 39.57 -5.93
C ARG A 90 -13.53 39.47 -6.71
N ALA A 91 -12.51 38.87 -6.12
CA ALA A 91 -11.19 38.68 -6.68
C ALA A 91 -11.07 37.49 -7.65
N ASP A 92 -12.11 36.65 -7.75
CA ASP A 92 -12.03 35.33 -8.36
C ASP A 92 -10.90 34.44 -7.79
N ASP A 93 -10.59 34.59 -6.49
CA ASP A 93 -9.68 33.67 -5.79
C ASP A 93 -10.43 32.38 -5.43
N VAL A 94 -10.65 31.54 -6.45
CA VAL A 94 -11.46 30.32 -6.38
C VAL A 94 -11.08 29.43 -5.21
N GLU A 95 -9.79 29.16 -5.01
CA GLU A 95 -9.31 28.25 -3.98
C GLU A 95 -9.53 28.81 -2.57
N MET A 96 -9.28 30.10 -2.35
CA MET A 96 -9.53 30.71 -1.05
C MET A 96 -11.03 30.79 -0.75
N PHE A 97 -11.83 31.17 -1.75
CA PHE A 97 -13.28 31.22 -1.64
C PHE A 97 -13.86 29.86 -1.25
N ARG A 98 -13.46 28.77 -1.93
CA ARG A 98 -13.93 27.39 -1.62
C ARG A 98 -13.69 27.04 -0.15
N ARG A 99 -12.48 27.30 0.35
CA ARG A 99 -12.09 26.98 1.74
C ARG A 99 -12.87 27.79 2.75
N LEU A 100 -13.07 29.08 2.49
CA LEU A 100 -13.85 29.96 3.36
C LEU A 100 -15.34 29.58 3.35
N LEU A 101 -15.89 29.27 2.18
CA LEU A 101 -17.28 28.84 2.05
C LEU A 101 -17.50 27.49 2.75
N ASP A 102 -16.64 26.50 2.51
CA ASP A 102 -16.70 25.20 3.17
C ASP A 102 -16.67 25.35 4.70
N TRP A 103 -15.74 26.17 5.20
CA TRP A 103 -15.63 26.47 6.63
C TRP A 103 -16.87 27.17 7.20
N LYS A 104 -17.44 28.13 6.48
CA LYS A 104 -18.69 28.81 6.87
C LYS A 104 -19.85 27.82 6.97
N LEU A 105 -19.97 26.94 5.98
CA LEU A 105 -21.05 25.97 5.89
C LEU A 105 -20.90 24.82 6.90
N ALA A 106 -19.68 24.48 7.32
CA ALA A 106 -19.44 23.47 8.36
C ALA A 106 -20.11 23.80 9.72
N GLY A 107 -20.48 25.06 9.95
CA GLY A 107 -21.26 25.49 11.12
C GLY A 107 -22.76 25.15 11.05
N LEU A 108 -23.27 24.71 9.90
CA LEU A 108 -24.68 24.37 9.69
C LEU A 108 -24.92 22.87 9.84
N ARG A 109 -26.17 22.50 10.17
CA ARG A 109 -26.60 21.09 10.11
C ARG A 109 -26.72 20.64 8.65
N ALA A 110 -26.31 19.40 8.37
CA ALA A 110 -26.19 18.85 7.01
C ALA A 110 -27.38 19.10 6.06
N PRO A 111 -28.67 18.96 6.45
CA PRO A 111 -29.78 19.22 5.53
C PRO A 111 -29.84 20.69 5.07
N ARG A 112 -29.68 21.63 6.01
CA ARG A 112 -29.68 23.08 5.71
C ARG A 112 -28.44 23.50 4.93
N GLN A 113 -27.31 22.83 5.21
CA GLN A 113 -26.05 23.04 4.51
C GLN A 113 -26.19 22.71 3.01
N ALA A 114 -26.76 21.55 2.69
CA ALA A 114 -27.00 21.11 1.33
C ALA A 114 -28.04 21.98 0.60
N GLU A 115 -29.13 22.33 1.27
CA GLU A 115 -30.17 23.22 0.72
C GLU A 115 -29.58 24.60 0.35
N PHE A 116 -28.87 25.24 1.30
CA PHE A 116 -28.21 26.52 1.06
C PHE A 116 -27.26 26.45 -0.14
N TRP A 117 -26.41 25.43 -0.17
CA TRP A 117 -25.43 25.26 -1.25
C TRP A 117 -26.11 25.11 -2.62
N ARG A 118 -27.15 24.27 -2.74
CA ARG A 118 -27.87 24.09 -4.02
C ARG A 118 -28.52 25.38 -4.51
N THR A 119 -29.20 26.10 -3.62
CA THR A 119 -29.81 27.39 -3.95
C THR A 119 -28.76 28.40 -4.41
N GLU A 120 -27.62 28.46 -3.71
CA GLU A 120 -26.56 29.42 -3.99
C GLU A 120 -25.85 29.14 -5.33
N VAL A 121 -25.60 27.87 -5.65
CA VAL A 121 -25.01 27.45 -6.95
C VAL A 121 -25.87 27.94 -8.11
N VAL A 122 -27.18 27.67 -8.08
CA VAL A 122 -28.10 28.08 -9.15
C VAL A 122 -28.17 29.61 -9.25
N ARG A 123 -28.31 30.29 -8.11
CA ARG A 123 -28.39 31.75 -8.06
C ARG A 123 -27.16 32.42 -8.69
N ARG A 124 -25.95 31.90 -8.40
CA ARG A 124 -24.69 32.43 -8.94
C ARG A 124 -24.58 32.22 -10.45
N VAL A 125 -24.83 30.99 -10.92
CA VAL A 125 -24.79 30.66 -12.36
C VAL A 125 -25.82 31.46 -13.15
N GLN A 126 -27.01 31.69 -12.59
CA GLN A 126 -28.05 32.50 -13.23
C GLN A 126 -27.64 33.97 -13.39
N LYS A 127 -26.91 34.53 -12.42
CA LYS A 127 -26.43 35.93 -12.47
C LYS A 127 -25.21 36.11 -13.37
N ALA A 128 -24.47 35.05 -13.65
CA ALA A 128 -23.28 35.10 -14.49
C ALA A 128 -23.66 35.28 -15.98
N PRO A 129 -23.25 36.39 -16.63
CA PRO A 129 -23.75 36.75 -17.96
C PRO A 129 -23.09 35.96 -19.11
N THR A 130 -21.92 35.36 -18.87
CA THR A 130 -21.16 34.63 -19.89
C THR A 130 -20.82 33.23 -19.43
N ARG A 131 -20.54 32.33 -20.38
CA ARG A 131 -20.10 30.96 -20.09
C ARG A 131 -18.84 30.92 -19.23
N ALA A 132 -17.85 31.77 -19.50
CA ALA A 132 -16.62 31.83 -18.71
C ALA A 132 -16.91 32.23 -17.26
N ALA A 133 -17.78 33.23 -17.03
CA ALA A 133 -18.19 33.62 -15.69
C ALA A 133 -18.94 32.48 -14.98
N ARG A 134 -19.80 31.74 -15.69
CA ARG A 134 -20.48 30.55 -15.15
C ARG A 134 -19.50 29.47 -14.73
N HIS A 135 -18.46 29.20 -15.52
CA HIS A 135 -17.40 28.28 -15.14
C HIS A 135 -16.67 28.72 -13.87
N THR A 136 -16.34 30.01 -13.74
CA THR A 136 -15.71 30.54 -12.53
C THR A 136 -16.61 30.37 -11.31
N GLU A 137 -17.91 30.68 -11.43
CA GLU A 137 -18.87 30.50 -10.32
C GLU A 137 -19.06 29.02 -9.94
N LEU A 138 -19.15 28.12 -10.91
CA LEU A 138 -19.19 26.67 -10.64
C LEU A 138 -17.90 26.20 -9.98
N ALA A 139 -16.75 26.69 -10.43
CA ALA A 139 -15.47 26.39 -9.80
C ALA A 139 -15.48 26.87 -8.35
N LYS A 140 -15.89 28.11 -8.04
CA LYS A 140 -16.00 28.61 -6.66
C LYS A 140 -16.86 27.72 -5.75
N MET A 141 -17.92 27.11 -6.30
CA MET A 141 -18.87 26.30 -5.52
C MET A 141 -18.52 24.80 -5.44
N ASP A 142 -17.47 24.36 -6.11
CA ASP A 142 -16.97 22.98 -6.12
C ASP A 142 -16.32 22.63 -4.78
N ILE A 143 -17.15 22.12 -3.86
CA ILE A 143 -16.78 21.72 -2.50
C ILE A 143 -17.05 20.21 -2.33
N GLY A 144 -16.09 19.48 -1.76
CA GLY A 144 -16.05 18.02 -1.86
C GLY A 144 -17.25 17.26 -1.28
N TRP A 145 -18.03 17.84 -0.38
CA TRP A 145 -19.25 17.24 0.17
C TRP A 145 -20.55 17.69 -0.53
N GLY A 146 -20.51 18.73 -1.38
CA GLY A 146 -21.68 19.25 -2.08
C GLY A 146 -22.30 18.20 -3.00
N ARG A 147 -23.61 18.01 -2.95
CA ARG A 147 -24.31 17.03 -3.80
C ARG A 147 -25.55 17.67 -4.39
N LEU A 148 -25.71 17.52 -5.70
CA LEU A 148 -26.86 17.99 -6.44
C LEU A 148 -28.06 17.06 -6.23
N ASP A 149 -29.26 17.62 -6.42
CA ASP A 149 -30.48 16.87 -6.74
C ASP A 149 -30.85 17.12 -8.21
N GLU A 150 -31.79 16.33 -8.75
CA GLU A 150 -32.19 16.46 -10.16
C GLU A 150 -32.74 17.86 -10.49
N PRO A 151 -33.61 18.50 -9.68
CA PRO A 151 -34.09 19.85 -9.96
C PRO A 151 -32.97 20.89 -10.09
N THR A 152 -31.99 20.84 -9.19
CA THR A 152 -30.85 21.78 -9.23
C THR A 152 -30.00 21.52 -10.48
N ALA A 153 -29.73 20.25 -10.80
CA ALA A 153 -28.96 19.90 -11.99
C ALA A 153 -29.69 20.30 -13.29
N LEU A 154 -31.01 20.13 -13.36
CA LEU A 154 -31.84 20.58 -14.49
C LEU A 154 -31.82 22.11 -14.65
N ALA A 155 -31.83 22.86 -13.54
CA ALA A 155 -31.73 24.32 -13.57
C ALA A 155 -30.39 24.78 -14.14
N LEU A 156 -29.28 24.15 -13.72
CA LEU A 156 -27.94 24.43 -14.25
C LEU A 156 -27.81 24.06 -15.72
N ASP A 157 -28.30 22.87 -16.11
CA ASP A 157 -28.30 22.39 -17.49
C ASP A 157 -29.11 23.29 -18.43
N ALA A 158 -30.21 23.86 -17.96
CA ALA A 158 -31.02 24.80 -18.72
C ALA A 158 -30.35 26.17 -18.91
N LEU A 159 -29.52 26.60 -17.95
CA LEU A 159 -28.78 27.87 -18.03
C LEU A 159 -27.58 27.75 -18.98
N ASP A 160 -26.79 26.68 -18.85
CA ASP A 160 -25.63 26.40 -19.72
C ASP A 160 -25.20 24.93 -19.62
N ALA A 161 -25.69 24.10 -20.54
CA ALA A 161 -25.39 22.66 -20.54
C ALA A 161 -23.90 22.35 -20.63
N GLU A 162 -23.16 23.06 -21.49
CA GLU A 162 -21.74 22.82 -21.69
C GLU A 162 -20.93 23.25 -20.47
N ALA A 163 -21.28 24.38 -19.83
CA ALA A 163 -20.58 24.83 -18.64
C ALA A 163 -20.86 23.96 -17.41
N ALA A 164 -22.11 23.54 -17.24
CA ALA A 164 -22.57 22.81 -16.06
C ALA A 164 -22.14 21.34 -16.06
N ARG A 165 -21.90 20.74 -17.22
CA ARG A 165 -21.66 19.29 -17.35
C ARG A 165 -20.56 18.73 -16.42
N PRO A 166 -19.33 19.29 -16.37
CA PRO A 166 -18.29 18.75 -15.49
C PRO A 166 -18.70 18.84 -14.01
N PHE A 167 -19.33 19.95 -13.62
CA PHE A 167 -19.79 20.18 -12.26
C PHE A 167 -20.90 19.20 -11.85
N ILE A 168 -21.87 18.98 -12.75
CA ILE A 168 -22.95 18.00 -12.53
C ILE A 168 -22.37 16.61 -12.30
N LEU A 169 -21.42 16.17 -13.13
CA LEU A 169 -20.82 14.84 -13.03
C LEU A 169 -20.08 14.62 -11.71
N GLU A 170 -19.35 15.63 -11.24
CA GLU A 170 -18.61 15.59 -9.98
C GLU A 170 -19.56 15.56 -8.76
N HIS A 171 -20.69 16.26 -8.84
CA HIS A 171 -21.63 16.43 -7.73
C HIS A 171 -22.85 15.53 -7.81
N LEU A 172 -22.82 14.48 -8.65
CA LEU A 172 -23.85 13.45 -8.67
C LEU A 172 -23.99 12.80 -7.29
N PRO A 173 -25.20 12.37 -6.91
CA PRO A 173 -25.42 11.73 -5.62
C PRO A 173 -24.57 10.46 -5.51
N TRP A 174 -23.93 10.28 -4.36
CA TRP A 174 -23.23 9.04 -4.06
C TRP A 174 -24.22 8.04 -3.46
N ARG A 175 -24.24 6.80 -3.96
CA ARG A 175 -25.04 5.72 -3.36
C ARG A 175 -24.30 5.15 -2.15
N GLY A 176 -24.72 5.54 -0.95
CA GLY A 176 -24.42 4.78 0.25
C GLY A 176 -25.13 3.40 0.21
N PRO A 177 -24.62 2.37 0.91
CA PRO A 177 -25.20 1.02 0.90
C PRO A 177 -26.68 0.91 1.31
N ARG A 178 -27.23 1.97 1.93
CA ARG A 178 -28.60 2.03 2.46
C ARG A 178 -29.48 3.12 1.84
N GLU A 179 -28.93 3.94 0.95
CA GLU A 179 -29.65 5.08 0.38
C GLU A 179 -30.22 4.74 -1.00
N ARG A 180 -31.54 4.80 -1.12
CA ARG A 180 -32.23 4.77 -2.42
C ARG A 180 -32.25 6.18 -2.96
N GLN A 181 -31.34 6.48 -3.88
CA GLN A 181 -31.35 7.74 -4.60
C GLN A 181 -32.35 7.66 -5.78
N PRO A 182 -33.16 8.70 -6.03
CA PRO A 182 -34.09 8.71 -7.13
C PRO A 182 -33.35 8.69 -8.48
N MET A 183 -33.95 8.03 -9.46
CA MET A 183 -33.46 8.03 -10.84
C MET A 183 -33.59 9.42 -11.46
N TRP A 184 -32.50 9.97 -11.99
CA TRP A 184 -32.52 11.26 -12.68
C TRP A 184 -32.90 11.09 -14.16
N ASN A 185 -34.12 10.59 -14.39
CA ASN A 185 -34.58 10.24 -15.73
C ASN A 185 -34.76 11.48 -16.63
N THR A 186 -35.24 12.59 -16.07
CA THR A 186 -35.54 13.80 -16.85
C THR A 186 -34.25 14.41 -17.41
N LEU A 187 -33.21 14.54 -16.58
CA LEU A 187 -31.92 15.05 -17.04
C LEU A 187 -31.25 14.08 -18.03
N ARG A 188 -31.38 12.76 -17.78
CA ARG A 188 -30.85 11.73 -18.69
C ARG A 188 -31.51 11.79 -20.07
N GLU A 189 -32.83 11.92 -20.13
CA GLU A 189 -33.59 12.03 -21.38
C GLU A 189 -33.22 13.31 -22.14
N ARG A 190 -33.04 14.44 -21.45
CA ARG A 190 -32.53 15.68 -22.06
C ARG A 190 -31.11 15.54 -22.63
N ALA A 191 -30.23 14.85 -21.91
CA ALA A 191 -28.88 14.56 -22.38
C ALA A 191 -28.92 13.69 -23.64
N GLN A 192 -29.77 12.65 -23.66
CA GLN A 192 -29.97 11.79 -24.83
C GLN A 192 -30.54 12.55 -26.03
N ALA A 193 -31.57 13.38 -25.83
CA ALA A 193 -32.18 14.17 -26.89
C ALA A 193 -31.19 15.15 -27.57
N ARG A 194 -30.17 15.60 -26.84
CA ARG A 194 -29.08 16.46 -27.35
C ARG A 194 -27.88 15.70 -27.92
N GLY A 195 -27.88 14.37 -27.83
CA GLY A 195 -26.74 13.53 -28.24
C GLY A 195 -25.57 13.50 -27.25
N ASP A 196 -25.73 13.96 -26.01
CA ASP A 196 -24.71 13.83 -24.96
C ASP A 196 -24.75 12.45 -24.28
N ALA A 197 -24.26 11.45 -25.02
CA ALA A 197 -24.23 10.06 -24.57
C ALA A 197 -23.41 9.84 -23.29
N ALA A 198 -22.37 10.65 -23.06
CA ALA A 198 -21.49 10.50 -21.91
C ALA A 198 -22.12 11.04 -20.63
N LEU A 199 -22.83 12.17 -20.66
CA LEU A 199 -23.63 12.62 -19.52
C LEU A 199 -24.76 11.63 -19.22
N ALA A 200 -25.48 11.15 -20.24
CA ALA A 200 -26.55 10.18 -20.08
C ALA A 200 -26.08 8.86 -19.45
N SER A 201 -24.94 8.33 -19.91
CA SER A 201 -24.33 7.11 -19.36
C SER A 201 -23.87 7.30 -17.92
N ALA A 202 -23.21 8.42 -17.59
CA ALA A 202 -22.77 8.68 -16.22
C ALA A 202 -23.96 8.81 -15.25
N LEU A 203 -25.02 9.51 -15.65
CA LEU A 203 -26.26 9.61 -14.87
C LEU A 203 -26.87 8.23 -14.63
N TYR A 204 -26.93 7.39 -15.66
CA TYR A 204 -27.39 6.01 -15.53
C TYR A 204 -26.54 5.25 -14.51
N ARG A 205 -25.23 5.16 -14.74
CA ARG A 205 -24.32 4.32 -13.95
C ARG A 205 -24.25 4.73 -12.48
N ARG A 206 -24.40 6.03 -12.17
CA ARG A 206 -24.41 6.55 -10.78
C ARG A 206 -25.76 6.37 -10.09
N CYS A 207 -26.87 6.60 -10.81
CA CYS A 207 -28.19 6.68 -10.20
C CYS A 207 -29.04 5.41 -10.34
N VAL A 208 -28.68 4.44 -11.18
CA VAL A 208 -29.49 3.23 -11.43
C VAL A 208 -29.67 2.35 -10.20
N ASP A 209 -30.91 1.90 -9.96
CA ASP A 209 -31.20 0.86 -8.98
C ASP A 209 -31.05 -0.55 -9.55
N GLU A 210 -30.83 -1.53 -8.67
CA GLU A 210 -30.57 -2.90 -9.09
C GLU A 210 -31.69 -3.52 -9.94
N PRO A 211 -32.99 -3.41 -9.59
CA PRO A 211 -34.07 -3.95 -10.44
C PRO A 211 -34.09 -3.36 -11.84
N THR A 212 -33.92 -2.04 -11.96
CA THR A 212 -33.89 -1.33 -13.25
C THR A 212 -32.69 -1.76 -14.06
N TRP A 213 -31.50 -1.82 -13.46
CA TRP A 213 -30.28 -2.27 -14.12
C TRP A 213 -30.42 -3.70 -14.66
N CYS A 214 -30.92 -4.64 -13.85
CA CYS A 214 -31.11 -6.02 -14.29
C CYS A 214 -32.06 -6.11 -15.49
N ARG A 215 -33.22 -5.41 -15.43
CA ARG A 215 -34.19 -5.38 -16.52
C ARG A 215 -33.57 -4.82 -17.81
N ASP A 216 -32.86 -3.71 -17.72
CA ASP A 216 -32.29 -3.02 -18.88
C ASP A 216 -31.14 -3.84 -19.49
N ALA A 217 -30.27 -4.45 -18.67
CA ALA A 217 -29.19 -5.32 -19.15
C ALA A 217 -29.74 -6.56 -19.89
N LEU A 218 -30.81 -7.17 -19.39
CA LEU A 218 -31.48 -8.29 -20.06
C LEU A 218 -32.25 -7.86 -21.32
N ALA A 219 -32.77 -6.62 -21.34
CA ALA A 219 -33.34 -6.05 -22.55
C ALA A 219 -32.27 -5.89 -23.63
N LEU A 220 -31.10 -5.34 -23.29
CA LEU A 220 -29.95 -5.22 -24.21
C LEU A 220 -29.52 -6.59 -24.76
N ALA A 221 -29.46 -7.61 -23.91
CA ALA A 221 -29.11 -8.97 -24.34
C ALA A 221 -30.09 -9.55 -25.38
N ARG A 222 -31.37 -9.13 -25.35
CA ARG A 222 -32.41 -9.56 -26.30
C ARG A 222 -32.42 -8.74 -27.58
N THR A 223 -32.12 -7.44 -27.52
CA THR A 223 -32.30 -6.52 -28.64
C THR A 223 -31.03 -6.31 -29.47
N VAL A 224 -29.86 -6.28 -28.83
CA VAL A 224 -28.59 -5.99 -29.51
C VAL A 224 -28.01 -7.27 -30.08
N GLN A 225 -28.01 -7.41 -31.41
CA GLN A 225 -27.58 -8.64 -32.07
C GLN A 225 -26.05 -8.80 -32.04
N SER A 226 -25.31 -7.76 -32.38
CA SER A 226 -23.84 -7.78 -32.45
C SER A 226 -23.21 -8.01 -31.06
N PRO A 227 -22.36 -9.03 -30.88
CA PRO A 227 -21.69 -9.29 -29.60
C PRO A 227 -20.84 -8.12 -29.11
N ALA A 228 -20.12 -7.44 -30.01
CA ALA A 228 -19.28 -6.31 -29.65
C ALA A 228 -20.10 -5.10 -29.18
N GLU A 229 -21.20 -4.81 -29.87
CA GLU A 229 -22.14 -3.75 -29.48
C GLU A 229 -22.84 -4.09 -28.16
N LEU A 230 -23.20 -5.35 -27.93
CA LEU A 230 -23.77 -5.79 -26.66
C LEU A 230 -22.80 -5.55 -25.51
N VAL A 231 -21.54 -5.96 -25.65
CA VAL A 231 -20.52 -5.74 -24.61
C VAL A 231 -20.31 -4.25 -24.35
N ALA A 232 -20.27 -3.42 -25.38
CA ALA A 232 -20.16 -1.97 -25.24
C ALA A 232 -21.37 -1.36 -24.52
N ALA A 233 -22.58 -1.78 -24.88
CA ALA A 233 -23.82 -1.33 -24.26
C ALA A 233 -23.90 -1.75 -22.79
N LEU A 234 -23.57 -3.01 -22.46
CA LEU A 234 -23.53 -3.51 -21.08
C LEU A 234 -22.51 -2.74 -20.23
N LYS A 235 -21.33 -2.42 -20.79
CA LYS A 235 -20.32 -1.56 -20.13
C LYS A 235 -20.86 -0.15 -19.86
N ALA A 236 -21.50 0.47 -20.84
CA ALA A 236 -22.10 1.80 -20.70
C ALA A 236 -23.24 1.86 -19.67
N HIS A 237 -23.85 0.71 -19.35
CA HIS A 237 -24.92 0.56 -18.36
C HIS A 237 -24.44 -0.11 -17.05
N HIS A 238 -23.15 -0.38 -16.87
CA HIS A 238 -22.65 -1.01 -15.65
C HIS A 238 -22.63 -0.01 -14.48
N PRO A 239 -23.35 -0.26 -13.37
CA PRO A 239 -23.43 0.65 -12.26
C PRO A 239 -22.07 0.88 -11.60
N GLU A 240 -21.83 2.09 -11.09
CA GLU A 240 -20.64 2.38 -10.28
C GLU A 240 -20.77 1.84 -8.85
N ALA A 241 -22.01 1.76 -8.36
CA ALA A 241 -22.29 1.23 -7.03
C ALA A 241 -22.30 -0.31 -7.04
N PRO A 242 -21.79 -0.98 -5.99
CA PRO A 242 -21.81 -2.43 -5.90
C PRO A 242 -23.24 -3.01 -5.80
N MET A 243 -23.70 -3.73 -6.82
CA MET A 243 -25.04 -4.34 -6.84
C MET A 243 -25.06 -5.76 -6.24
N PRO A 244 -25.82 -6.03 -5.16
CA PRO A 244 -25.86 -7.34 -4.50
C PRO A 244 -26.16 -8.54 -5.41
N GLY A 245 -27.08 -8.41 -6.36
CA GLY A 245 -27.48 -9.45 -7.30
C GLY A 245 -26.73 -9.47 -8.63
N ALA A 246 -25.57 -8.81 -8.72
CA ALA A 246 -24.76 -8.82 -9.94
C ALA A 246 -24.43 -10.23 -10.44
N ALA A 247 -24.12 -11.18 -9.54
CA ALA A 247 -23.78 -12.54 -9.93
C ALA A 247 -24.97 -13.28 -10.55
N ARG A 248 -26.18 -13.08 -10.03
CA ARG A 248 -27.40 -13.63 -10.62
C ARG A 248 -27.64 -13.07 -12.03
N LEU A 249 -27.50 -11.75 -12.22
CA LEU A 249 -27.62 -11.16 -13.55
C LEU A 249 -26.58 -11.74 -14.52
N PHE A 250 -25.36 -12.01 -14.06
CA PHE A 250 -24.31 -12.59 -14.89
C PHE A 250 -24.65 -14.01 -15.34
N VAL A 251 -25.31 -14.81 -14.50
CA VAL A 251 -25.87 -16.12 -14.89
C VAL A 251 -26.89 -15.93 -16.00
N GLU A 252 -27.89 -15.07 -15.79
CA GLU A 252 -28.99 -14.87 -16.75
C GLU A 252 -28.47 -14.35 -18.11
N LEU A 253 -27.47 -13.45 -18.11
CA LEU A 253 -26.80 -12.99 -19.32
C LEU A 253 -26.02 -14.12 -20.01
N ALA A 254 -25.29 -14.93 -19.26
CA ALA A 254 -24.49 -16.04 -19.79
C ALA A 254 -25.37 -17.17 -20.35
N GLU A 255 -26.53 -17.43 -19.74
CA GLU A 255 -27.52 -18.39 -20.27
C GLU A 255 -28.13 -17.89 -21.57
N ALA A 256 -28.51 -16.60 -21.64
CA ALA A 256 -29.14 -16.01 -22.81
C ALA A 256 -28.20 -15.85 -24.00
N ARG A 257 -26.92 -15.52 -23.77
CA ARG A 257 -25.98 -15.10 -24.83
C ARG A 257 -24.69 -15.91 -24.92
N GLY A 258 -24.47 -16.85 -24.02
CA GLY A 258 -23.31 -17.72 -24.09
C GLY A 258 -21.99 -16.94 -24.04
N ARG A 259 -21.09 -17.25 -24.99
CA ARG A 259 -19.74 -16.65 -25.06
C ARG A 259 -19.75 -15.16 -25.41
N ASP A 260 -20.81 -14.64 -26.02
CA ASP A 260 -20.89 -13.23 -26.46
C ASP A 260 -20.69 -12.24 -25.31
N VAL A 261 -21.14 -12.58 -24.10
CA VAL A 261 -21.07 -11.71 -22.91
C VAL A 261 -19.81 -11.92 -22.08
N VAL A 262 -18.99 -12.93 -22.36
CA VAL A 262 -17.79 -13.25 -21.56
C VAL A 262 -16.83 -12.06 -21.40
N PRO A 263 -16.54 -11.24 -22.43
CA PRO A 263 -15.70 -10.05 -22.27
C PRO A 263 -16.27 -9.04 -21.26
N TYR A 264 -17.60 -8.95 -21.14
CA TYR A 264 -18.25 -8.13 -20.13
C TYR A 264 -18.14 -8.77 -18.74
N LEU A 265 -18.38 -10.07 -18.60
CA LEU A 265 -18.29 -10.78 -17.32
C LEU A 265 -16.87 -10.69 -16.71
N LEU A 266 -15.85 -10.99 -17.51
CA LEU A 266 -14.44 -10.95 -17.09
C LEU A 266 -14.01 -9.53 -16.69
N GLY A 267 -14.52 -8.51 -17.37
CA GLY A 267 -14.24 -7.10 -17.03
C GLY A 267 -14.84 -6.64 -15.71
N HIS A 268 -15.78 -7.39 -15.12
CA HIS A 268 -16.54 -6.98 -13.94
C HIS A 268 -16.61 -8.04 -12.84
N LEU A 269 -15.64 -8.96 -12.78
CA LEU A 269 -15.61 -10.02 -11.76
C LEU A 269 -15.62 -9.47 -10.32
N GLN A 270 -15.04 -8.29 -10.08
CA GLN A 270 -15.11 -7.64 -8.77
C GLN A 270 -16.54 -7.38 -8.28
N ALA A 271 -17.51 -7.20 -9.19
CA ALA A 271 -18.92 -7.01 -8.83
C ALA A 271 -19.52 -8.24 -8.12
N VAL A 272 -18.95 -9.43 -8.38
CA VAL A 272 -19.39 -10.72 -7.84
C VAL A 272 -18.48 -11.27 -6.74
N ALA A 273 -17.52 -10.46 -6.26
CA ALA A 273 -16.62 -10.84 -5.17
C ALA A 273 -17.35 -10.99 -3.82
N PRO A 274 -16.78 -11.72 -2.84
CA PRO A 274 -17.46 -12.05 -1.59
C PRO A 274 -17.68 -10.83 -0.72
N ARG A 275 -18.88 -10.67 -0.20
CA ARG A 275 -19.31 -9.50 0.59
C ARG A 275 -19.46 -9.84 2.07
N TRP A 276 -19.27 -8.85 2.93
CA TRP A 276 -19.54 -8.96 4.35
C TRP A 276 -21.05 -9.04 4.61
N SER A 277 -21.46 -10.06 5.35
CA SER A 277 -22.82 -10.23 5.88
C SER A 277 -22.80 -10.24 7.41
N ALA A 278 -23.98 -10.22 8.05
CA ALA A 278 -24.09 -10.33 9.51
C ALA A 278 -23.45 -11.60 10.10
N LEU A 279 -23.31 -12.65 9.29
CA LEU A 279 -22.71 -13.95 9.67
C LEU A 279 -21.29 -14.14 9.11
N GLY A 280 -20.60 -13.04 8.77
CA GLY A 280 -19.29 -13.05 8.15
C GLY A 280 -19.34 -12.98 6.62
N ARG A 281 -18.22 -13.26 5.97
CA ARG A 281 -18.06 -13.13 4.52
C ARG A 281 -18.66 -14.36 3.81
N LYS A 282 -19.45 -14.13 2.77
CA LYS A 282 -20.05 -15.20 1.94
C LYS A 282 -19.91 -14.87 0.46
N ASP A 283 -19.90 -15.91 -0.36
CA ASP A 283 -20.00 -15.77 -1.82
C ASP A 283 -21.26 -14.96 -2.19
N ALA A 284 -21.17 -14.21 -3.29
CA ALA A 284 -22.30 -13.43 -3.79
C ALA A 284 -23.47 -14.35 -4.20
N LYS A 285 -24.71 -13.87 -4.03
CA LYS A 285 -25.90 -14.63 -4.44
C LYS A 285 -25.92 -14.79 -5.97
N GLY A 286 -25.89 -16.04 -6.46
CA GLY A 286 -25.74 -16.36 -7.88
C GLY A 286 -24.32 -16.79 -8.28
N PHE A 287 -23.33 -16.67 -7.38
CA PHE A 287 -21.95 -17.05 -7.69
C PHE A 287 -21.77 -18.57 -7.89
N PRO A 288 -22.32 -19.45 -7.01
CA PRO A 288 -22.23 -20.90 -7.24
C PRO A 288 -22.85 -21.34 -8.57
N GLU A 289 -23.97 -20.74 -8.95
CA GLU A 289 -24.67 -21.00 -10.21
C GLU A 289 -23.82 -20.55 -11.41
N LEU A 290 -23.19 -19.38 -11.34
CA LEU A 290 -22.27 -18.90 -12.37
C LEU A 290 -21.04 -19.80 -12.53
N LEU A 291 -20.47 -20.25 -11.40
CA LEU A 291 -19.34 -21.19 -11.40
C LEU A 291 -19.73 -22.55 -12.00
N ALA A 292 -20.92 -23.07 -11.64
CA ALA A 292 -21.46 -24.31 -12.19
C ALA A 292 -21.72 -24.19 -13.70
N LEU A 293 -22.29 -23.07 -14.15
CA LEU A 293 -22.52 -22.79 -15.57
C LEU A 293 -21.22 -22.74 -16.37
N ALA A 294 -20.21 -22.03 -15.86
CA ALA A 294 -18.89 -21.97 -16.50
C ALA A 294 -18.24 -23.35 -16.61
N ARG A 295 -18.40 -24.20 -15.58
CA ARG A 295 -17.94 -25.59 -15.61
C ARG A 295 -18.69 -26.43 -16.65
N ALA A 296 -20.02 -26.36 -16.66
CA ALA A 296 -20.87 -27.14 -17.57
C ALA A 296 -20.66 -26.78 -19.05
N ARG A 297 -20.24 -25.54 -19.33
CA ARG A 297 -19.95 -25.05 -20.68
C ARG A 297 -18.46 -25.12 -21.05
N ASP A 298 -17.61 -25.73 -20.22
CA ASP A 298 -16.15 -25.78 -20.38
C ASP A 298 -15.50 -24.40 -20.63
N TRP A 299 -16.00 -23.37 -19.95
CA TRP A 299 -15.41 -22.03 -19.95
C TRP A 299 -14.31 -21.92 -18.91
N ASP A 300 -13.22 -22.67 -19.13
CA ASP A 300 -12.05 -22.76 -18.25
C ASP A 300 -11.49 -21.36 -17.88
N ASP A 301 -11.52 -20.41 -18.80
CA ASP A 301 -11.09 -19.01 -18.61
C ASP A 301 -11.96 -18.26 -17.60
N VAL A 302 -13.29 -18.36 -17.73
CA VAL A 302 -14.25 -17.72 -16.82
C VAL A 302 -14.23 -18.41 -15.45
N TRP A 303 -14.26 -19.74 -15.44
CA TRP A 303 -14.20 -20.55 -14.22
C TRP A 303 -12.94 -20.26 -13.41
N GLY A 304 -11.76 -20.26 -14.04
CA GLY A 304 -10.49 -19.99 -13.35
C GLY A 304 -10.40 -18.55 -12.83
N ALA A 305 -10.88 -17.57 -13.61
CA ALA A 305 -10.90 -16.18 -13.20
C ALA A 305 -11.86 -15.93 -12.02
N LEU A 306 -13.04 -16.56 -12.02
CA LEU A 306 -14.00 -16.48 -10.90
C LEU A 306 -13.39 -17.01 -9.60
N LEU A 307 -12.75 -18.18 -9.65
CA LEU A 307 -12.14 -18.80 -8.46
C LEU A 307 -10.99 -17.96 -7.89
N ARG A 308 -10.13 -17.44 -8.75
CA ARG A 308 -8.98 -16.64 -8.32
C ARG A 308 -9.39 -15.29 -7.75
N THR A 309 -10.29 -14.57 -8.42
CA THR A 309 -10.60 -13.16 -8.11
C THR A 309 -11.76 -13.01 -7.13
N SER A 310 -12.74 -13.91 -7.20
CA SER A 310 -14.10 -13.64 -6.70
C SER A 310 -14.68 -14.73 -5.81
N ALA A 311 -14.05 -15.90 -5.69
CA ALA A 311 -14.48 -16.92 -4.75
C ALA A 311 -14.03 -16.62 -3.30
N MET A 312 -14.78 -17.16 -2.35
CA MET A 312 -14.30 -17.44 -0.99
C MET A 312 -13.18 -18.49 -1.00
N ALA A 313 -12.37 -18.51 0.06
CA ALA A 313 -11.24 -19.44 0.18
C ALA A 313 -11.73 -20.90 0.26
N GLU A 314 -12.87 -21.12 0.92
CA GLU A 314 -13.50 -22.43 1.06
C GLU A 314 -13.97 -22.98 -0.30
N THR A 315 -14.60 -22.13 -1.13
CA THR A 315 -15.05 -22.49 -2.47
C THR A 315 -13.86 -22.76 -3.40
N TYR A 316 -12.79 -21.98 -3.28
CA TYR A 316 -11.54 -22.22 -4.00
C TYR A 316 -10.89 -23.55 -3.59
N ASP A 317 -10.74 -23.79 -2.29
CA ASP A 317 -10.13 -25.02 -1.74
C ASP A 317 -10.90 -26.28 -2.16
N ALA A 318 -12.23 -26.25 -2.04
CA ALA A 318 -13.10 -27.35 -2.44
C ALA A 318 -12.96 -27.68 -3.93
N GLU A 319 -12.79 -26.68 -4.79
CA GLU A 319 -12.61 -26.92 -6.22
C GLU A 319 -11.23 -27.48 -6.56
N VAL A 320 -10.18 -27.02 -5.88
CA VAL A 320 -8.84 -27.62 -6.02
C VAL A 320 -8.88 -29.09 -5.56
N LEU A 321 -9.49 -29.37 -4.42
CA LEU A 321 -9.65 -30.74 -3.92
C LEU A 321 -10.43 -31.61 -4.91
N ARG A 322 -11.53 -31.10 -5.48
CA ARG A 322 -12.32 -31.80 -6.49
C ARG A 322 -11.49 -32.19 -7.71
N LEU A 323 -10.64 -31.29 -8.20
CA LEU A 323 -9.74 -31.59 -9.33
C LEU A 323 -8.69 -32.63 -8.95
N VAL A 324 -8.14 -32.54 -7.75
CA VAL A 324 -7.13 -33.48 -7.24
C VAL A 324 -7.71 -34.87 -7.00
N GLN A 325 -9.00 -34.99 -6.67
CA GLN A 325 -9.70 -36.26 -6.48
C GLN A 325 -10.35 -36.82 -7.76
N ASP A 326 -10.33 -36.05 -8.86
CA ASP A 326 -10.90 -36.50 -10.13
C ASP A 326 -9.93 -37.47 -10.82
N ASP A 327 -10.09 -38.76 -10.52
CA ASP A 327 -9.32 -39.86 -11.12
C ASP A 327 -9.84 -40.28 -12.50
N ALA A 328 -11.06 -39.86 -12.87
CA ALA A 328 -11.64 -40.14 -14.19
C ALA A 328 -11.06 -39.24 -15.29
N SER A 329 -10.66 -38.01 -14.94
CA SER A 329 -10.03 -37.07 -15.87
C SER A 329 -8.58 -37.43 -16.21
N LEU A 330 -8.19 -37.19 -17.47
CA LEU A 330 -6.79 -37.29 -17.91
C LEU A 330 -5.88 -36.39 -17.05
N PRO A 331 -4.75 -36.89 -16.50
CA PRO A 331 -3.85 -36.12 -15.64
C PRO A 331 -3.40 -34.78 -16.25
N ALA A 332 -3.15 -34.74 -17.56
CA ALA A 332 -2.76 -33.52 -18.27
C ALA A 332 -3.86 -32.43 -18.25
N ARG A 333 -5.15 -32.81 -18.36
CA ARG A 333 -6.28 -31.88 -18.27
C ARG A 333 -6.43 -31.33 -16.86
N THR A 334 -6.34 -32.20 -15.86
CA THR A 334 -6.38 -31.81 -14.44
C THR A 334 -5.24 -30.84 -14.12
N ARG A 335 -4.01 -31.16 -14.53
CA ARG A 335 -2.84 -30.31 -14.36
C ARG A 335 -3.02 -28.93 -15.02
N ARG A 336 -3.55 -28.89 -16.25
CA ARG A 336 -3.86 -27.62 -16.94
C ARG A 336 -4.83 -26.74 -16.15
N ARG A 337 -5.93 -27.32 -15.65
CA ARG A 337 -6.92 -26.60 -14.85
C ARG A 337 -6.34 -26.13 -13.51
N LEU A 338 -5.54 -26.95 -12.83
CA LEU A 338 -4.83 -26.55 -11.61
C LEU A 338 -3.89 -25.38 -11.86
N LEU A 339 -3.13 -25.39 -12.96
CA LEU A 339 -2.23 -24.28 -13.33
C LEU A 339 -2.98 -22.96 -13.59
N GLN A 340 -4.23 -23.00 -14.07
CA GLN A 340 -5.05 -21.79 -14.22
C GLN A 340 -5.44 -21.17 -12.87
N LEU A 341 -5.57 -21.99 -11.83
CA LEU A 341 -5.93 -21.56 -10.48
C LEU A 341 -4.74 -21.02 -9.68
N ALA A 342 -3.52 -21.46 -10.01
CA ALA A 342 -2.30 -21.05 -9.34
C ALA A 342 -1.99 -19.54 -9.48
N GLY A 343 -1.32 -18.98 -8.47
CA GLY A 343 -0.84 -17.61 -8.44
C GLY A 343 -1.78 -16.61 -7.76
N ALA A 344 -1.44 -15.32 -7.87
CA ALA A 344 -2.22 -14.25 -7.29
C ALA A 344 -3.53 -14.02 -8.06
N GLY A 345 -4.65 -13.97 -7.34
CA GLY A 345 -5.95 -13.61 -7.89
C GLY A 345 -6.18 -12.10 -8.01
N GLY A 346 -5.26 -11.28 -7.49
CA GLY A 346 -5.27 -9.84 -7.63
C GLY A 346 -4.06 -9.22 -6.94
N GLU A 347 -3.63 -8.06 -7.41
CA GLU A 347 -2.47 -7.34 -6.88
C GLU A 347 -2.81 -5.85 -6.71
N TRP A 348 -2.42 -5.28 -5.58
CA TRP A 348 -2.45 -3.84 -5.34
C TRP A 348 -1.03 -3.32 -5.27
N ASN A 349 -0.68 -2.43 -6.20
CA ASN A 349 0.63 -1.81 -6.25
C ASN A 349 0.51 -0.36 -5.76
N LEU A 350 0.84 -0.15 -4.49
CA LEU A 350 0.92 1.17 -3.86
C LEU A 350 2.40 1.62 -3.83
N PRO A 351 2.69 2.94 -3.76
CA PRO A 351 4.06 3.43 -3.64
C PRO A 351 4.79 2.77 -2.45
N GLY A 352 5.78 1.92 -2.75
CA GLY A 352 6.56 1.19 -1.74
C GLY A 352 5.86 -0.01 -1.08
N LEU A 353 4.65 -0.41 -1.51
CA LEU A 353 3.93 -1.56 -0.98
C LEU A 353 3.16 -2.31 -2.07
N GLY A 354 3.56 -3.55 -2.35
CA GLY A 354 2.81 -4.49 -3.17
C GLY A 354 2.02 -5.47 -2.30
N LEU A 355 0.72 -5.62 -2.53
CA LEU A 355 -0.12 -6.61 -1.86
C LEU A 355 -0.71 -7.57 -2.89
N ALA A 356 -0.29 -8.83 -2.86
CA ALA A 356 -0.88 -9.89 -3.67
C ALA A 356 -1.94 -10.65 -2.86
N ARG A 357 -3.11 -10.86 -3.46
CA ARG A 357 -4.17 -11.72 -2.92
C ARG A 357 -4.01 -13.13 -3.48
N VAL A 358 -3.63 -14.08 -2.62
CA VAL A 358 -3.54 -15.52 -2.95
C VAL A 358 -4.57 -16.26 -2.11
N GLN A 359 -5.31 -17.20 -2.71
CA GLN A 359 -6.28 -18.04 -2.00
C GLN A 359 -5.55 -19.19 -1.29
N PRO A 360 -5.66 -19.35 0.03
CA PRO A 360 -4.97 -20.41 0.74
C PRO A 360 -5.65 -21.77 0.50
N LEU A 361 -4.86 -22.86 0.52
CA LEU A 361 -5.39 -24.21 0.62
C LEU A 361 -5.48 -24.66 2.08
N THR A 362 -6.38 -25.59 2.37
CA THR A 362 -6.38 -26.32 3.65
C THR A 362 -5.25 -27.36 3.68
N ASP A 363 -4.87 -27.83 4.88
CA ASP A 363 -3.84 -28.85 5.03
C ASP A 363 -4.21 -30.17 4.33
N ALA A 364 -5.50 -30.54 4.36
CA ALA A 364 -5.99 -31.72 3.67
C ALA A 364 -5.84 -31.59 2.14
N THR A 365 -6.27 -30.47 1.56
CA THR A 365 -6.20 -30.23 0.12
C THR A 365 -4.75 -30.08 -0.35
N ALA A 366 -3.92 -29.36 0.39
CA ALA A 366 -2.49 -29.22 0.08
C ALA A 366 -1.77 -30.58 0.12
N THR A 367 -2.07 -31.42 1.11
CA THR A 367 -1.50 -32.78 1.22
C THR A 367 -1.96 -33.68 0.07
N ALA A 368 -3.23 -33.63 -0.31
CA ALA A 368 -3.76 -34.39 -1.44
C ALA A 368 -3.13 -33.93 -2.77
N LEU A 369 -2.99 -32.62 -2.96
CA LEU A 369 -2.35 -32.04 -4.14
C LEU A 369 -0.88 -32.46 -4.20
N TYR A 370 -0.15 -32.42 -3.08
CA TYR A 370 1.24 -32.86 -2.99
C TYR A 370 1.39 -34.35 -3.34
N ALA A 371 0.50 -35.21 -2.84
CA ALA A 371 0.54 -36.64 -3.09
C ALA A 371 0.36 -36.98 -4.59
N ARG A 372 -0.47 -36.22 -5.32
CA ARG A 372 -0.76 -36.47 -6.74
C ARG A 372 0.14 -35.70 -7.70
N PHE A 373 0.49 -34.45 -7.37
CA PHE A 373 1.24 -33.51 -8.22
C PHE A 373 2.25 -32.71 -7.37
N PRO A 374 3.33 -33.34 -6.86
CA PRO A 374 4.28 -32.70 -5.94
C PRO A 374 4.96 -31.47 -6.57
N GLU A 375 5.20 -31.47 -7.88
CA GLU A 375 5.79 -30.36 -8.61
C GLU A 375 4.92 -29.09 -8.59
N LEU A 376 3.59 -29.25 -8.50
CA LEU A 376 2.69 -28.12 -8.40
C LEU A 376 2.81 -27.42 -7.05
N VAL A 377 2.93 -28.18 -5.95
CA VAL A 377 3.12 -27.64 -4.59
C VAL A 377 4.50 -26.99 -4.44
N ARG A 378 5.55 -27.55 -5.05
CA ARG A 378 6.90 -26.96 -5.06
C ARG A 378 7.00 -25.66 -5.85
N GLY A 379 6.16 -25.47 -6.87
CA GLY A 379 6.20 -24.31 -7.77
C GLY A 379 4.91 -23.48 -7.75
N PRO A 380 4.01 -23.64 -8.73
CA PRO A 380 2.84 -22.75 -8.90
C PRO A 380 1.94 -22.59 -7.66
N PHE A 381 1.73 -23.65 -6.87
CA PHE A 381 0.91 -23.63 -5.66
C PHE A 381 1.69 -23.30 -4.39
N ARG A 382 3.01 -23.07 -4.47
CA ARG A 382 3.86 -22.81 -3.30
C ARG A 382 3.30 -21.69 -2.40
N MET A 383 2.82 -20.59 -3.00
CA MET A 383 2.22 -19.48 -2.27
C MET A 383 0.84 -19.78 -1.68
N HIS A 384 0.11 -20.76 -2.22
CA HIS A 384 -1.18 -21.20 -1.69
C HIS A 384 -1.04 -22.10 -0.47
N VAL A 385 0.18 -22.61 -0.24
CA VAL A 385 0.58 -23.40 0.94
C VAL A 385 1.60 -22.63 1.79
N ALA A 386 1.43 -21.31 1.86
CA ALA A 386 2.23 -20.49 2.75
C ALA A 386 1.70 -20.63 4.17
N SER A 387 2.43 -21.39 5.01
CA SER A 387 2.21 -21.35 6.46
C SER A 387 2.28 -19.89 6.94
N GLY A 388 1.29 -19.48 7.72
CA GLY A 388 1.06 -18.07 8.04
C GLY A 388 0.12 -17.94 9.21
N TRP A 389 -0.52 -16.79 9.42
CA TRP A 389 -1.31 -16.56 10.64
C TRP A 389 -2.52 -17.51 10.81
N ARG A 390 -2.88 -18.31 9.79
CA ARG A 390 -4.12 -19.09 9.72
C ARG A 390 -3.96 -20.61 9.56
N ALA A 391 -2.77 -21.14 9.25
CA ALA A 391 -2.57 -22.58 9.04
C ALA A 391 -1.11 -23.02 9.22
N ALA A 392 -0.91 -24.11 9.97
CA ALA A 392 0.41 -24.70 10.25
C ALA A 392 0.83 -25.80 9.25
N TYR A 393 -0.13 -26.40 8.54
CA TYR A 393 0.08 -27.51 7.59
C TYR A 393 0.80 -28.76 8.14
N PRO A 394 0.39 -29.30 9.32
CA PRO A 394 1.09 -30.43 9.94
C PRO A 394 1.11 -31.69 9.07
N LYS A 395 0.05 -32.02 8.32
CA LYS A 395 0.04 -33.22 7.47
C LYS A 395 0.98 -33.07 6.30
N LEU A 396 0.98 -31.92 5.63
CA LEU A 396 1.91 -31.67 4.52
C LEU A 396 3.37 -31.70 4.98
N VAL A 397 3.69 -31.08 6.12
CA VAL A 397 5.04 -31.11 6.70
C VAL A 397 5.50 -32.54 6.95
N MET A 398 4.67 -33.37 7.59
CA MET A 398 5.01 -34.79 7.81
C MET A 398 5.22 -35.55 6.51
N ARG A 399 4.38 -35.33 5.48
CA ARG A 399 4.57 -35.97 4.17
C ARG A 399 5.83 -35.50 3.44
N ALA A 400 6.20 -34.24 3.57
CA ALA A 400 7.45 -33.72 3.02
C ALA A 400 8.67 -34.32 3.73
N LEU A 401 8.61 -34.49 5.06
CA LEU A 401 9.64 -35.17 5.86
C LEU A 401 9.77 -36.65 5.45
N GLU A 402 8.66 -37.39 5.35
CA GLU A 402 8.67 -38.80 4.92
C GLU A 402 9.26 -38.98 3.51
N ALA A 403 9.03 -38.01 2.63
CA ALA A 403 9.55 -38.02 1.26
C ALA A 403 10.99 -37.48 1.13
N ASN A 404 11.59 -36.97 2.22
CA ASN A 404 12.83 -36.19 2.19
C ASN A 404 12.81 -35.07 1.13
N ASP A 405 11.68 -34.36 1.02
CA ASP A 405 11.50 -33.26 0.07
C ASP A 405 12.10 -31.96 0.61
N GLU A 406 13.43 -31.91 0.52
CA GLU A 406 14.25 -30.84 1.06
C GLU A 406 13.84 -29.44 0.52
N ASP A 407 13.49 -29.31 -0.76
CA ASP A 407 13.08 -28.01 -1.34
C ASP A 407 11.77 -27.49 -0.73
N LEU A 408 10.79 -28.38 -0.53
CA LEU A 408 9.53 -28.02 0.11
C LEU A 408 9.72 -27.77 1.60
N LEU A 409 10.58 -28.53 2.27
CA LEU A 409 10.90 -28.35 3.70
C LEU A 409 11.57 -27.01 3.97
N ASP A 410 12.49 -26.55 3.11
CA ASP A 410 13.09 -25.20 3.20
C ASP A 410 12.01 -24.11 3.11
N TYR A 411 11.07 -24.28 2.17
CA TYR A 411 9.97 -23.35 2.03
C TYR A 411 9.07 -23.32 3.26
N LEU A 412 8.61 -24.47 3.74
CA LEU A 412 7.73 -24.57 4.90
C LEU A 412 8.42 -24.05 6.16
N ALA A 413 9.73 -24.31 6.30
CA ALA A 413 10.57 -23.75 7.36
C ALA A 413 10.67 -22.22 7.28
N SER A 414 10.81 -21.63 6.09
CA SER A 414 10.85 -20.16 5.89
C SER A 414 9.61 -19.45 6.46
N ARG A 415 8.46 -20.11 6.34
CA ARG A 415 7.16 -19.64 6.78
C ARG A 415 6.93 -19.89 8.27
N ALA A 416 7.37 -21.05 8.77
CA ALA A 416 7.30 -21.39 10.19
C ALA A 416 8.27 -20.57 11.05
N ALA A 417 9.46 -20.26 10.56
CA ALA A 417 10.50 -19.53 11.30
C ALA A 417 10.14 -18.07 11.63
N MET A 418 9.08 -17.52 11.03
CA MET A 418 8.57 -16.17 11.34
C MET A 418 7.32 -16.17 12.23
N HIS A 419 6.79 -17.34 12.61
CA HIS A 419 5.54 -17.43 13.36
C HIS A 419 5.77 -17.34 14.89
N LEU A 420 4.93 -16.54 15.56
CA LEU A 420 4.75 -16.58 17.01
C LEU A 420 3.45 -17.33 17.31
N PRO A 421 3.49 -18.46 18.05
CA PRO A 421 2.30 -19.17 18.46
C PRO A 421 1.33 -18.24 19.23
N ALA A 422 0.09 -18.14 18.77
CA ALA A 422 -0.99 -17.39 19.42
C ALA A 422 -1.95 -18.34 20.18
N THR A 423 -2.75 -17.79 21.10
CA THR A 423 -3.76 -18.55 21.85
C THR A 423 -4.84 -19.12 20.91
N GLY A 424 -4.93 -20.45 20.80
CA GLY A 424 -5.94 -21.17 20.02
C GLY A 424 -5.40 -22.10 18.93
N SER A 425 -4.29 -21.76 18.26
CA SER A 425 -3.63 -22.59 17.24
C SER A 425 -2.28 -23.16 17.68
N ALA A 426 -1.89 -22.92 18.94
CA ALA A 426 -0.56 -23.23 19.47
C ALA A 426 -0.14 -24.69 19.27
N LYS A 427 -1.04 -25.66 19.49
CA LYS A 427 -0.69 -27.10 19.44
C LYS A 427 -0.24 -27.57 18.06
N GLU A 428 -0.93 -27.15 16.99
CA GLU A 428 -0.54 -27.54 15.63
C GLU A 428 0.78 -26.89 15.23
N TRP A 429 0.98 -25.64 15.64
CA TRP A 429 2.21 -24.90 15.41
C TRP A 429 3.41 -25.47 16.18
N GLU A 430 3.23 -25.82 17.45
CA GLU A 430 4.25 -26.49 18.27
C GLU A 430 4.71 -27.77 17.57
N LYS A 431 3.77 -28.61 17.14
CA LYS A 431 4.08 -29.86 16.42
C LYS A 431 4.91 -29.61 15.16
N VAL A 432 4.55 -28.62 14.35
CA VAL A 432 5.26 -28.28 13.11
C VAL A 432 6.65 -27.71 13.40
N LEU A 433 6.75 -26.79 14.36
CA LEU A 433 8.01 -26.17 14.75
C LEU A 433 8.99 -27.21 15.32
N ASP A 434 8.51 -28.15 16.14
CA ASP A 434 9.32 -29.22 16.70
C ASP A 434 9.76 -30.22 15.64
N ALA A 435 8.86 -30.63 14.74
CA ALA A 435 9.19 -31.55 13.65
C ALA A 435 10.25 -30.94 12.71
N LEU A 436 10.09 -29.68 12.32
CA LEU A 436 11.08 -28.98 11.51
C LEU A 436 12.38 -28.77 12.28
N ALA A 437 12.34 -28.32 13.54
CA ALA A 437 13.57 -28.15 14.32
C ALA A 437 14.35 -29.48 14.44
N ALA A 438 13.65 -30.60 14.70
CA ALA A 438 14.25 -31.92 14.78
C ALA A 438 14.84 -32.41 13.45
N HIS A 439 14.32 -31.96 12.30
CA HIS A 439 14.89 -32.24 10.98
C HIS A 439 16.22 -31.52 10.75
N TYR A 440 16.31 -30.23 11.11
CA TYR A 440 17.51 -29.41 10.87
C TYR A 440 18.58 -29.55 11.95
N GLU A 441 18.21 -29.92 13.17
CA GLU A 441 19.13 -30.05 14.31
C GLU A 441 20.29 -31.05 14.06
N PRO A 442 20.08 -32.27 13.53
CA PRO A 442 21.15 -33.23 13.31
C PRO A 442 22.02 -32.95 12.08
N LEU A 443 21.69 -31.94 11.26
CA LEU A 443 22.46 -31.63 10.05
C LEU A 443 23.92 -31.23 10.42
N PRO A 444 24.92 -31.81 9.75
CA PRO A 444 26.32 -31.65 10.13
C PRO A 444 26.85 -30.24 9.83
N LYS A 445 27.93 -29.88 10.54
CA LYS A 445 28.74 -28.71 10.24
C LYS A 445 29.63 -28.97 9.02
N GLU A 446 30.20 -30.16 8.94
CA GLU A 446 31.05 -30.61 7.84
C GLU A 446 30.27 -30.56 6.52
N GLY A 447 30.89 -30.01 5.47
CA GLY A 447 30.24 -29.85 4.16
C GLY A 447 29.17 -28.75 4.10
N GLY A 448 28.97 -27.95 5.16
CA GLY A 448 28.13 -26.76 5.10
C GLY A 448 26.62 -27.03 4.96
N VAL A 449 26.19 -28.28 5.16
CA VAL A 449 24.82 -28.74 4.86
C VAL A 449 23.79 -27.94 5.67
N PHE A 450 23.95 -27.85 6.99
CA PHE A 450 23.05 -27.04 7.82
C PHE A 450 22.98 -25.59 7.33
N ALA A 451 24.13 -24.95 7.10
CA ALA A 451 24.21 -23.54 6.74
C ALA A 451 23.51 -23.26 5.40
N ARG A 452 23.68 -24.14 4.41
CA ARG A 452 23.03 -24.01 3.11
C ARG A 452 21.50 -24.12 3.22
N ARG A 453 21.01 -25.13 3.93
CA ARG A 453 19.57 -25.37 4.13
C ARG A 453 18.92 -24.25 4.94
N ALA A 454 19.56 -23.85 6.04
CA ALA A 454 19.10 -22.74 6.85
C ALA A 454 19.11 -21.41 6.07
N ALA A 455 20.14 -21.16 5.25
CA ALA A 455 20.20 -19.96 4.40
C ALA A 455 19.12 -19.97 3.31
N ASN A 456 18.82 -21.11 2.69
CA ASN A 456 17.69 -21.23 1.75
C ASN A 456 16.36 -20.88 2.42
N ALA A 457 16.10 -21.42 3.61
CA ALA A 457 14.90 -21.12 4.37
C ALA A 457 14.87 -19.63 4.77
N LEU A 458 15.95 -19.10 5.34
CA LEU A 458 16.07 -17.69 5.77
C LEU A 458 15.97 -16.70 4.58
N GLY A 459 16.52 -17.05 3.43
CA GLY A 459 16.45 -16.24 2.20
C GLY A 459 15.04 -16.15 1.61
N ALA A 460 14.18 -17.12 1.90
CA ALA A 460 12.78 -17.14 1.46
C ALA A 460 11.81 -16.38 2.39
N LEU A 461 12.28 -15.85 3.53
CA LEU A 461 11.48 -14.99 4.41
C LEU A 461 11.12 -13.69 3.68
N PRO A 462 9.86 -13.25 3.64
CA PRO A 462 9.50 -11.98 3.04
C PRO A 462 10.12 -10.80 3.79
N ALA A 463 10.34 -9.70 3.08
CA ALA A 463 10.69 -8.44 3.70
C ALA A 463 9.63 -8.05 4.75
N HIS A 464 10.08 -7.50 5.88
CA HIS A 464 9.20 -6.98 6.95
C HIS A 464 8.19 -7.98 7.54
N SER A 465 8.43 -9.29 7.40
CA SER A 465 7.55 -10.33 7.96
C SER A 465 7.70 -10.58 9.47
N ILE A 466 8.85 -10.21 10.06
CA ILE A 466 9.13 -10.36 11.49
C ILE A 466 8.86 -9.01 12.18
N TRP A 467 7.89 -9.01 13.09
CA TRP A 467 7.47 -7.81 13.83
C TRP A 467 8.13 -7.69 15.19
N THR A 468 8.28 -8.82 15.91
CA THR A 468 8.83 -8.87 17.28
C THR A 468 9.94 -9.91 17.36
N PHE A 469 11.15 -9.51 16.94
CA PHE A 469 12.30 -10.43 16.87
C PHE A 469 12.64 -11.09 18.22
N ASP A 470 12.61 -10.33 19.32
CA ASP A 470 12.96 -10.88 20.64
C ASP A 470 11.97 -11.94 21.10
N ALA A 471 10.66 -11.67 20.97
CA ALA A 471 9.62 -12.63 21.30
C ALA A 471 9.63 -13.86 20.37
N LEU A 472 10.01 -13.68 19.10
CA LEU A 472 10.22 -14.78 18.16
C LEU A 472 11.35 -15.71 18.64
N MET A 473 12.49 -15.14 19.06
CA MET A 473 13.61 -15.93 19.60
C MET A 473 13.24 -16.64 20.91
N GLU A 474 12.36 -16.06 21.72
CA GLU A 474 11.90 -16.69 22.97
C GLU A 474 10.97 -17.89 22.72
N LYS A 475 10.08 -17.81 21.72
CA LYS A 475 8.97 -18.76 21.56
C LYS A 475 9.10 -19.72 20.38
N ASN A 476 10.00 -19.47 19.43
CA ASN A 476 10.13 -20.27 18.22
C ASN A 476 11.49 -20.99 18.19
N ARG A 477 11.46 -22.31 18.47
CA ARG A 477 12.67 -23.16 18.51
C ARG A 477 13.39 -23.20 17.16
N LEU A 478 12.65 -23.29 16.05
CA LEU A 478 13.23 -23.30 14.70
C LEU A 478 13.92 -21.98 14.39
N ALA A 479 13.30 -20.85 14.74
CA ALA A 479 13.89 -19.53 14.55
C ALA A 479 15.19 -19.39 15.38
N ARG A 480 15.22 -19.84 16.64
CA ARG A 480 16.46 -19.90 17.42
C ARG A 480 17.54 -20.74 16.73
N LEU A 481 17.17 -21.92 16.24
CA LEU A 481 18.10 -22.80 15.54
C LEU A 481 18.73 -22.09 14.33
N PHE A 482 17.95 -21.33 13.56
CA PHE A 482 18.48 -20.60 12.41
C PHE A 482 19.29 -19.35 12.77
N PHE A 483 18.85 -18.55 13.75
CA PHE A 483 19.46 -17.25 14.06
C PHE A 483 20.56 -17.27 15.13
N LEU A 484 20.58 -18.30 15.98
CA LEU A 484 21.45 -18.37 17.17
C LEU A 484 22.34 -19.62 17.23
N ARG A 485 22.20 -20.56 16.28
CA ARG A 485 23.17 -21.67 16.18
C ARG A 485 24.57 -21.12 15.87
N SER A 486 25.60 -21.87 16.28
CA SER A 486 27.00 -21.44 16.24
C SER A 486 27.38 -20.78 14.90
N ASP A 487 27.92 -19.56 15.00
CA ASP A 487 28.39 -18.75 13.88
C ASP A 487 29.34 -19.52 12.95
N ASP A 488 30.10 -20.47 13.50
CA ASP A 488 31.03 -21.31 12.75
C ASP A 488 30.35 -22.21 11.72
N PHE A 489 29.07 -22.55 11.89
CA PHE A 489 28.33 -23.33 10.90
C PHE A 489 28.17 -22.52 9.61
N TYR A 490 27.75 -21.25 9.73
CA TYR A 490 27.55 -20.39 8.58
C TYR A 490 28.88 -19.96 7.94
N LEU A 491 29.90 -19.65 8.75
CA LEU A 491 31.22 -19.29 8.22
C LEU A 491 31.94 -20.44 7.49
N ALA A 492 31.55 -21.69 7.72
CA ALA A 492 32.04 -22.84 6.99
C ALA A 492 31.52 -22.92 5.54
N GLU A 493 30.42 -22.24 5.21
CA GLU A 493 29.81 -22.20 3.87
C GLU A 493 29.66 -20.75 3.37
N PRO A 494 30.68 -20.20 2.66
CA PRO A 494 30.67 -18.81 2.21
C PRO A 494 29.47 -18.43 1.34
N ARG A 495 28.92 -19.36 0.55
CA ARG A 495 27.76 -19.08 -0.30
C ARG A 495 26.51 -18.82 0.55
N ALA A 496 26.33 -19.56 1.64
CA ALA A 496 25.23 -19.33 2.58
C ALA A 496 25.30 -17.91 3.16
N VAL A 497 26.49 -17.42 3.53
CA VAL A 497 26.65 -16.05 4.04
C VAL A 497 26.27 -15.00 2.98
N ARG A 498 26.62 -15.24 1.71
CA ARG A 498 26.19 -14.37 0.61
C ARG A 498 24.66 -14.36 0.45
N ASP A 499 24.02 -15.54 0.47
CA ASP A 499 22.56 -15.66 0.40
C ASP A 499 21.89 -14.89 1.55
N LEU A 500 22.45 -14.92 2.76
CA LEU A 500 21.95 -14.14 3.91
C LEU A 500 22.11 -12.62 3.73
N LEU A 501 23.16 -12.14 3.05
CA LEU A 501 23.34 -10.72 2.73
C LEU A 501 22.33 -10.22 1.69
N GLU A 502 22.00 -11.08 0.71
CA GLU A 502 21.06 -10.79 -0.36
C GLU A 502 19.59 -11.00 0.05
N ALA A 503 19.35 -11.64 1.20
CA ALA A 503 18.02 -11.91 1.71
C ALA A 503 17.17 -10.63 1.86
N PRO A 504 15.86 -10.65 1.53
CA PRO A 504 15.01 -9.47 1.60
C PRO A 504 14.63 -9.08 3.04
N GLN A 505 14.84 -9.96 4.03
CA GLN A 505 14.50 -9.72 5.42
C GLN A 505 15.68 -9.09 6.20
N ILE A 506 15.44 -7.95 6.86
CA ILE A 506 16.46 -7.17 7.57
C ILE A 506 17.13 -7.93 8.72
N HIS A 507 16.39 -8.79 9.42
CA HIS A 507 16.95 -9.60 10.51
C HIS A 507 17.94 -10.66 10.00
N VAL A 508 17.72 -11.17 8.78
CA VAL A 508 18.60 -12.14 8.11
C VAL A 508 19.89 -11.45 7.67
N GLN A 509 19.79 -10.26 7.08
CA GLN A 509 20.96 -9.44 6.76
C GLN A 509 21.75 -9.07 8.02
N ALA A 510 21.05 -8.74 9.12
CA ALA A 510 21.68 -8.45 10.40
C ALA A 510 22.43 -9.67 10.98
N LEU A 511 21.94 -10.89 10.76
CA LEU A 511 22.70 -12.11 11.06
C LEU A 511 24.00 -12.15 10.23
N ALA A 512 23.92 -11.96 8.92
CA ALA A 512 25.11 -11.96 8.05
C ALA A 512 26.16 -10.92 8.48
N PHE A 513 25.75 -9.69 8.78
CA PHE A 513 26.68 -8.66 9.26
C PHE A 513 27.34 -9.03 10.59
N ARG A 514 26.60 -9.63 11.53
CA ARG A 514 27.18 -10.10 12.79
C ARG A 514 28.19 -11.22 12.57
N LEU A 515 27.88 -12.17 11.67
CA LEU A 515 28.79 -13.27 11.30
C LEU A 515 30.10 -12.72 10.72
N LEU A 516 29.98 -11.80 9.76
CA LEU A 516 31.13 -11.20 9.07
C LEU A 516 31.92 -10.22 9.94
N GLY A 517 31.30 -9.62 10.96
CA GLY A 517 31.96 -8.73 11.93
C GLY A 517 32.70 -9.47 13.06
N ARG A 518 32.69 -10.80 13.10
CA ARG A 518 33.40 -11.57 14.14
C ARG A 518 34.91 -11.44 14.01
N ASN A 519 35.61 -11.36 15.13
CA ASN A 519 37.07 -11.34 15.13
C ASN A 519 37.65 -12.75 14.90
N SER A 520 37.56 -13.27 13.67
CA SER A 520 38.15 -14.53 13.26
C SER A 520 38.77 -14.42 11.85
N ALA A 521 39.79 -15.24 11.57
CA ALA A 521 40.43 -15.25 10.26
C ALA A 521 39.44 -15.60 9.14
N LYS A 522 38.54 -16.55 9.41
CA LYS A 522 37.51 -16.97 8.45
C LYS A 522 36.49 -15.87 8.16
N ALA A 523 36.03 -15.15 9.19
CA ALA A 523 35.10 -14.02 8.99
C ALA A 523 35.73 -12.91 8.13
N ARG A 524 37.02 -12.60 8.31
CA ARG A 524 37.75 -11.64 7.47
C ARG A 524 37.83 -12.08 6.01
N GLU A 525 38.17 -13.34 5.77
CA GLU A 525 38.21 -13.94 4.42
C GLU A 525 36.84 -13.85 3.73
N VAL A 526 35.78 -14.31 4.40
CA VAL A 526 34.42 -14.31 3.82
C VAL A 526 33.87 -12.88 3.67
N ALA A 527 34.23 -11.95 4.56
CA ALA A 527 33.86 -10.54 4.42
C ALA A 527 34.51 -9.92 3.18
N ALA A 528 35.79 -10.21 2.92
CA ALA A 528 36.48 -9.74 1.72
C ALA A 528 35.87 -10.33 0.43
N GLN A 529 35.43 -11.59 0.44
CA GLN A 529 34.74 -12.23 -0.69
C GLN A 529 33.39 -11.60 -1.04
N ASN A 530 32.77 -10.87 -0.10
CA ASN A 530 31.45 -10.23 -0.26
C ASN A 530 31.53 -8.70 -0.24
N LEU A 531 32.70 -8.16 -0.60
CA LEU A 531 32.97 -6.73 -0.57
C LEU A 531 31.99 -5.91 -1.43
N ASP A 532 31.58 -6.48 -2.57
CA ASP A 532 30.61 -5.90 -3.50
C ASP A 532 29.27 -5.57 -2.85
N LEU A 533 28.77 -6.47 -1.99
CA LEU A 533 27.53 -6.29 -1.23
C LEU A 533 27.73 -5.42 0.01
N LEU A 534 28.88 -5.57 0.69
CA LEU A 534 29.17 -4.83 1.92
C LEU A 534 29.37 -3.33 1.67
N GLN A 535 30.07 -2.93 0.62
CA GLN A 535 30.32 -1.51 0.35
C GLN A 535 29.02 -0.71 0.14
N ALA A 536 27.99 -1.33 -0.43
CA ALA A 536 26.69 -0.71 -0.65
C ALA A 536 25.97 -0.38 0.68
N THR A 537 26.34 -1.02 1.79
CA THR A 537 25.76 -0.77 3.11
C THR A 537 26.06 0.63 3.65
N LEU A 538 27.15 1.27 3.20
CA LEU A 538 27.50 2.63 3.57
C LEU A 538 26.40 3.62 3.14
N LEU A 539 25.91 3.48 1.91
CA LEU A 539 25.01 4.48 1.31
C LEU A 539 23.52 4.10 1.39
N ARG A 540 23.19 2.82 1.60
CA ARG A 540 21.78 2.38 1.68
C ARG A 540 21.14 2.74 3.03
N PRO A 541 19.81 2.91 3.10
CA PRO A 541 19.08 3.08 4.36
C PRO A 541 19.21 1.82 5.24
N LEU A 542 19.67 1.99 6.48
CA LEU A 542 19.80 0.91 7.47
C LEU A 542 19.43 1.44 8.86
N HIS A 543 18.86 0.57 9.69
CA HIS A 543 18.70 0.86 11.11
C HIS A 543 20.07 1.01 11.79
N ARG A 544 20.20 1.93 12.75
CA ARG A 544 21.48 2.26 13.40
C ARG A 544 22.23 1.03 13.93
N ARG A 545 21.54 0.15 14.65
CA ARG A 545 22.13 -1.10 15.20
C ARG A 545 22.67 -2.03 14.11
N THR A 546 21.93 -2.20 13.01
CA THR A 546 22.35 -3.02 11.86
C THR A 546 23.55 -2.40 11.16
N ARG A 547 23.62 -1.06 11.10
CA ARG A 547 24.75 -0.35 10.49
C ARG A 547 26.05 -0.53 11.28
N HIS A 548 26.00 -0.55 12.61
CA HIS A 548 27.21 -0.87 13.41
C HIS A 548 27.75 -2.27 13.07
N ALA A 549 26.87 -3.28 12.98
CA ALA A 549 27.30 -4.63 12.57
C ALA A 549 27.89 -4.64 11.14
N ALA A 550 27.30 -3.87 10.21
CA ALA A 550 27.83 -3.73 8.86
C ALA A 550 29.22 -3.04 8.85
N PHE A 551 29.45 -2.05 9.71
CA PHE A 551 30.77 -1.42 9.86
C PHE A 551 31.82 -2.40 10.37
N ASP A 552 31.47 -3.28 11.31
CA ASP A 552 32.41 -4.31 11.77
C ASP A 552 32.73 -5.33 10.67
N ALA A 553 31.75 -5.71 9.85
CA ALA A 553 31.98 -6.54 8.66
C ALA A 553 32.89 -5.84 7.64
N LEU A 554 32.69 -4.54 7.38
CA LEU A 554 33.56 -3.73 6.52
C LEU A 554 34.99 -3.62 7.08
N ALA A 555 35.14 -3.47 8.39
CA ALA A 555 36.45 -3.44 9.04
C ALA A 555 37.20 -4.77 8.84
N ASN A 556 36.49 -5.89 8.94
CA ASN A 556 37.05 -7.22 8.71
C ASN A 556 37.44 -7.45 7.24
N ALA A 557 36.62 -7.01 6.29
CA ALA A 557 36.96 -7.05 4.87
C ALA A 557 38.24 -6.25 4.58
N ALA A 558 38.34 -5.01 5.09
CA ALA A 558 39.54 -4.19 4.95
C ALA A 558 40.77 -4.78 5.68
N ALA A 559 40.57 -5.48 6.80
CA ALA A 559 41.67 -6.11 7.53
C ALA A 559 42.24 -7.35 6.83
N HIS A 560 41.49 -7.96 5.91
CA HIS A 560 41.92 -9.14 5.16
C HIS A 560 43.04 -8.81 4.15
N GLY A 561 42.97 -7.66 3.49
CA GLY A 561 43.99 -7.25 2.52
C GLY A 561 43.87 -5.80 2.07
N VAL A 562 44.99 -5.24 1.61
CA VAL A 562 45.09 -3.83 1.22
C VAL A 562 44.20 -3.48 0.02
N GLU A 563 43.98 -4.42 -0.90
CA GLU A 563 43.08 -4.22 -2.05
C GLU A 563 41.63 -3.96 -1.62
N ALA A 564 41.13 -4.70 -0.62
CA ALA A 564 39.80 -4.47 -0.09
C ALA A 564 39.71 -3.10 0.62
N ALA A 565 40.74 -2.72 1.37
CA ALA A 565 40.81 -1.40 2.01
C ALA A 565 40.86 -0.26 0.98
N ARG A 566 41.59 -0.43 -0.13
CA ARG A 566 41.70 0.56 -1.22
C ARG A 566 40.35 0.86 -1.88
N VAL A 567 39.47 -0.15 -1.98
CA VAL A 567 38.09 0.03 -2.46
C VAL A 567 37.21 0.75 -1.41
N LEU A 568 37.36 0.41 -0.13
CA LEU A 568 36.47 0.91 0.93
C LEU A 568 36.77 2.34 1.40
N VAL A 569 38.05 2.71 1.51
CA VAL A 569 38.46 4.02 2.06
C VAL A 569 37.78 5.19 1.34
N PRO A 570 37.78 5.28 -0.02
CA PRO A 570 37.07 6.35 -0.72
C PRO A 570 35.57 6.36 -0.42
N ARG A 571 34.92 5.19 -0.36
CA ARG A 571 33.47 5.07 -0.08
C ARG A 571 33.11 5.47 1.35
N VAL A 572 34.00 5.18 2.30
CA VAL A 572 33.85 5.62 3.69
C VAL A 572 33.98 7.14 3.78
N ARG A 573 34.91 7.75 3.02
CA ARG A 573 35.02 9.22 2.90
C ARG A 573 33.74 9.83 2.30
N ASP A 574 33.23 9.28 1.20
CA ASP A 574 31.97 9.72 0.58
C ASP A 574 30.80 9.69 1.57
N ALA A 575 30.74 8.66 2.43
CA ALA A 575 29.65 8.51 3.39
C ALA A 575 29.62 9.61 4.48
N PHE A 576 30.68 10.41 4.66
CA PHE A 576 30.64 11.57 5.56
C PHE A 576 29.75 12.70 5.04
N ALA A 577 29.47 12.74 3.73
CA ALA A 577 28.53 13.70 3.14
C ALA A 577 27.06 13.42 3.53
N LEU A 578 26.77 12.24 4.08
CA LEU A 578 25.42 11.89 4.53
C LEU A 578 25.02 12.69 5.78
N PRO A 579 23.72 13.00 5.97
CA PRO A 579 23.24 13.72 7.15
C PRO A 579 23.52 12.98 8.46
N ASP A 580 23.82 13.72 9.53
CA ASP A 580 24.08 13.18 10.88
C ASP A 580 22.85 12.50 11.49
N SER A 581 21.64 12.89 11.06
CA SER A 581 20.39 12.35 11.56
C SER A 581 20.29 10.85 11.23
N ARG A 582 20.34 10.01 12.27
CA ARG A 582 20.27 8.53 12.20
C ARG A 582 21.49 7.84 11.55
N TYR A 583 22.54 8.58 11.18
CA TYR A 583 23.80 8.03 10.69
C TYR A 583 24.90 8.12 11.76
N PRO A 584 25.51 7.01 12.20
CA PRO A 584 26.53 6.98 13.26
C PRO A 584 27.91 7.42 12.73
N LYS A 585 28.10 8.74 12.53
CA LYS A 585 29.37 9.30 12.01
C LYS A 585 30.56 9.03 12.93
N GLU A 586 30.34 8.93 14.23
CA GLU A 586 31.38 8.57 15.20
C GLU A 586 31.93 7.17 14.92
N SER A 587 31.06 6.23 14.57
CA SER A 587 31.48 4.86 14.22
C SER A 587 32.07 4.78 12.81
N LEU A 588 31.62 5.63 11.88
CA LEU A 588 32.21 5.77 10.56
C LEU A 588 33.65 6.30 10.65
N MET A 589 33.90 7.28 11.51
CA MET A 589 35.23 7.80 11.81
C MET A 589 36.12 6.73 12.44
N ALA A 590 35.60 5.98 13.43
CA ALA A 590 36.34 4.86 14.01
C ALA A 590 36.67 3.77 12.97
N LEU A 591 35.77 3.51 12.02
CA LEU A 591 36.02 2.60 10.90
C LEU A 591 37.16 3.09 10.00
N LEU A 592 37.11 4.37 9.57
CA LEU A 592 38.16 4.97 8.74
C LEU A 592 39.52 4.96 9.45
N ALA A 593 39.56 5.37 10.72
CA ALA A 593 40.78 5.37 11.53
C ALA A 593 41.39 3.97 11.65
N ARG A 594 40.57 2.93 11.86
CA ARG A 594 41.04 1.53 11.89
C ARG A 594 41.67 1.10 10.56
N MET A 595 41.07 1.47 9.42
CA MET A 595 41.59 1.15 8.09
C MET A 595 42.94 1.85 7.83
N LEU A 596 43.03 3.15 8.12
CA LEU A 596 44.24 3.96 7.90
C LEU A 596 45.37 3.66 8.91
N ALA A 597 45.03 3.19 10.12
CA ALA A 597 46.02 2.69 11.07
C ALA A 597 46.66 1.38 10.56
N ARG A 598 45.86 0.49 9.98
CA ARG A 598 46.31 -0.79 9.43
C ARG A 598 47.08 -0.62 8.11
N TRP A 599 46.64 0.30 7.25
CA TRP A 599 47.20 0.54 5.92
C TRP A 599 47.61 2.01 5.75
N PRO A 600 48.77 2.43 6.30
CA PRO A 600 49.21 3.83 6.27
C PRO A 600 49.37 4.41 4.85
N GLU A 601 49.63 3.57 3.85
CA GLU A 601 49.76 3.95 2.44
C GLU A 601 48.47 4.49 1.81
N LEU A 602 47.31 4.29 2.45
CA LEU A 602 46.01 4.79 1.97
C LEU A 602 45.64 6.16 2.56
N ARG A 603 46.49 6.75 3.41
CA ARG A 603 46.26 8.06 4.03
C ARG A 603 46.40 9.18 3.01
N ASP A 604 45.48 10.13 3.06
CA ASP A 604 45.66 11.40 2.36
C ASP A 604 46.64 12.29 3.13
N THR A 605 47.16 13.35 2.49
CA THR A 605 48.14 14.28 3.10
C THR A 605 47.63 14.90 4.41
N ALA A 606 46.33 15.16 4.52
CA ALA A 606 45.68 15.69 5.73
C ALA A 606 45.43 14.65 6.84
N GLU A 607 45.61 13.36 6.54
CA GLU A 607 45.34 12.23 7.45
C GLU A 607 46.64 11.61 8.01
N VAL A 608 47.80 12.20 7.70
CA VAL A 608 49.09 11.83 8.28
C VAL A 608 49.15 12.42 9.69
N PRO A 609 49.26 11.60 10.76
CA PRO A 609 49.31 12.11 12.12
C PRO A 609 50.59 12.92 12.34
N HIS A 610 50.45 14.19 12.75
CA HIS A 610 51.56 15.00 13.23
C HIS A 610 51.95 14.52 14.63
N VAL A 611 53.06 13.79 14.72
CA VAL A 611 53.63 13.36 16.01
C VAL A 611 54.37 14.54 16.61
N PHE A 612 53.75 15.22 17.57
CA PHE A 612 54.43 16.21 18.41
C PHE A 612 55.15 15.47 19.55
N GLY A 613 56.44 15.20 19.37
CA GLY A 613 57.35 14.73 20.41
C GLY A 613 58.57 15.65 20.50
N LEU A 614 59.13 15.81 21.71
CA LEU A 614 60.45 16.43 21.88
C LEU A 614 61.47 15.65 21.04
N PRO A 615 62.42 16.32 20.35
CA PRO A 615 63.42 15.63 19.54
C PRO A 615 64.14 14.62 20.42
N ALA A 616 64.24 13.38 19.94
CA ALA A 616 65.15 12.42 20.53
C ALA A 616 66.53 13.07 20.53
N LYS A 617 67.12 13.20 21.73
CA LYS A 617 68.52 13.60 21.88
C LYS A 617 69.35 12.54 21.18
N GLY A 618 69.93 12.90 20.04
CA GLY A 618 70.86 12.07 19.30
C GLY A 618 70.39 11.82 17.87
N ASP A 619 70.68 12.77 17.00
CA ASP A 619 71.38 12.49 15.75
C ASP A 619 71.89 13.85 15.22
N GLY A 620 73.08 14.18 15.70
CA GLY A 620 73.90 15.28 15.22
C GLY A 620 75.34 14.80 15.23
N ALA A 621 75.81 14.41 14.04
CA ALA A 621 77.16 14.06 13.58
C ALA A 621 77.17 12.71 12.84
#